data_AF-A0A6J0L9K3-F1
#
_entry.id   AF-A0A6J0L9K3-F1
#
_cell.length_a   1.000
_cell.length_b   1.000
_cell.length_c   1.000
_cell.angle_alpha   90.00
_cell.angle_beta   90.00
_cell.angle_gamma   90.00
#
_symmetry.space_group_name_H-M   'P 1'
#
loop_
_entity.id
_entity.type
_entity.pdbx_description
1 polymer ?
#
loop_
_entity_poly.entity_id
_entity_poly.type
_entity_poly.pdbx_seq_one_letter_code
_entity_poly.pdbx_strand_id
1 'polypeptide(L)'
;MMELSSLFPTLCLPDLLLFIAPLWIAVLVGVLVGWLWRPSWARQDKLFTFFNNNKPNNNNHNHPATTTVESRQVHKEKSGFVTGDDFRHLWNLVEVKDGGPSWIQMMDRSTPTFSYQAWRRDPHDGPPQYRSRTVFEDATPEMVRDFFWDDDFRSEWDDMLLFSSTLESCKDTGSMVVQWVRKFPFFCSDREYIIGRRIWDAGRVFYCVTKGVPYPSVPRQSKPRRVDLYYSSWCIRAVESKRGDGEMTSCEVLLFHHEDMGIPWEIAKLGVRQGMWGAVKKIEPGLRAYQRARAGGAGLSPSASMAQINTKVSAEEFMNERDSTGEVGGDEKPSSGKNIPKLLVVGGAVALACTLDKGLLTKAVIFGVARRFARMGKRM
;
A
#
# COMPACT_ATOMS: atom_id res chain seq x y z
N MET A 1 -50.34 -5.38 -64.17
CA MET A 1 -50.88 -5.77 -62.85
C MET A 1 -49.69 -5.84 -61.90
N MET A 2 -49.64 -4.89 -60.97
CA MET A 2 -48.82 -4.76 -59.74
C MET A 2 -47.29 -4.83 -59.83
N GLU A 3 -46.70 -3.64 -59.69
CA GLU A 3 -45.34 -3.34 -59.22
C GLU A 3 -45.12 -3.85 -57.78
N LEU A 4 -43.93 -4.41 -57.55
CA LEU A 4 -43.48 -5.00 -56.28
C LEU A 4 -42.62 -4.00 -55.48
N SER A 5 -43.10 -2.77 -55.30
CA SER A 5 -42.36 -1.66 -54.66
C SER A 5 -42.86 -1.24 -53.28
N SER A 6 -43.68 -2.05 -52.59
CA SER A 6 -44.38 -1.63 -51.36
C SER A 6 -44.03 -2.38 -50.06
N LEU A 7 -42.78 -2.82 -49.86
CA LEU A 7 -42.40 -3.58 -48.65
C LEU A 7 -41.27 -3.02 -47.77
N PHE A 8 -40.96 -1.73 -47.88
CA PHE A 8 -40.19 -1.03 -46.84
C PHE A 8 -40.86 0.29 -46.50
N PRO A 9 -41.47 0.46 -45.30
CA PRO A 9 -41.81 1.80 -44.84
C PRO A 9 -40.50 2.54 -44.63
N THR A 10 -40.26 3.56 -45.45
CA THR A 10 -39.27 4.59 -45.22
C THR A 10 -39.50 5.15 -43.82
N LEU A 11 -38.69 4.70 -42.84
CA LEU A 11 -38.56 5.36 -41.54
C LEU A 11 -38.07 6.77 -41.83
N CYS A 12 -39.01 7.70 -41.82
CA CYS A 12 -38.80 9.09 -42.15
C CYS A 12 -37.79 9.68 -41.15
N LEU A 13 -36.73 10.33 -41.66
CA LEU A 13 -35.80 11.16 -40.90
C LEU A 13 -36.44 12.02 -39.78
N PRO A 14 -37.63 12.64 -39.95
CA PRO A 14 -38.30 13.37 -38.87
C PRO A 14 -38.69 12.51 -37.65
N ASP A 15 -39.04 11.24 -37.82
CA ASP A 15 -39.44 10.37 -36.71
C ASP A 15 -38.23 9.99 -35.84
N LEU A 16 -37.07 9.74 -36.47
CA LEU A 16 -35.81 9.48 -35.78
C LEU A 16 -35.32 10.71 -35.00
N LEU A 17 -35.48 11.91 -35.56
CA LEU A 17 -35.14 13.17 -34.90
C LEU A 17 -36.02 13.43 -33.66
N LEU A 18 -37.28 13.00 -33.68
CA LEU A 18 -38.20 13.14 -32.55
C LEU A 18 -37.75 12.33 -31.32
N PHE A 19 -37.11 11.17 -31.53
CA PHE A 19 -36.60 10.33 -30.44
C PHE A 19 -35.18 10.71 -29.99
N ILE A 20 -34.35 11.20 -30.91
CA ILE A 20 -32.94 11.53 -30.63
C ILE A 20 -32.82 12.92 -29.99
N ALA A 21 -33.66 13.89 -30.37
CA ALA A 21 -33.56 15.26 -29.88
C ALA A 21 -33.74 15.40 -28.35
N PRO A 22 -34.72 14.77 -27.67
CA PRO A 22 -34.84 14.86 -26.22
C PRO A 22 -33.63 14.30 -25.48
N LEU A 23 -33.00 13.26 -26.05
CA LEU A 23 -31.83 12.58 -25.47
C LEU A 23 -30.59 13.48 -25.52
N TRP A 24 -30.36 14.18 -26.64
CA TRP A 24 -29.28 15.16 -26.74
C TRP A 24 -29.57 16.45 -25.97
N ILE A 25 -30.82 16.88 -25.88
CA ILE A 25 -31.21 18.01 -25.00
C ILE A 25 -30.90 17.67 -23.54
N ALA A 26 -31.22 16.46 -23.07
CA ALA A 26 -30.89 16.02 -21.71
C ALA A 26 -29.37 15.99 -21.47
N VAL A 27 -28.57 15.55 -22.45
CA VAL A 27 -27.10 15.58 -22.37
C VAL A 27 -26.57 17.02 -22.31
N LEU A 28 -27.05 17.92 -23.17
CA LEU A 28 -26.64 19.32 -23.20
C LEU A 28 -27.05 20.06 -21.91
N VAL A 29 -28.25 19.82 -21.40
CA VAL A 29 -28.70 20.35 -20.11
C VAL A 29 -27.86 19.77 -18.97
N GLY A 30 -27.53 18.48 -18.98
CA GLY A 30 -26.64 17.86 -18.00
C GLY A 30 -25.23 18.46 -18.00
N VAL A 31 -24.67 18.73 -19.19
CA VAL A 31 -23.36 19.38 -19.33
C VAL A 31 -23.42 20.85 -18.89
N LEU A 32 -24.46 21.59 -19.28
CA LEU A 32 -24.66 22.99 -18.87
C LEU A 32 -24.89 23.10 -17.36
N VAL A 33 -25.71 22.25 -16.77
CA VAL A 33 -25.91 22.19 -15.32
C VAL A 33 -24.60 21.79 -14.64
N GLY A 34 -23.85 20.82 -15.16
CA GLY A 34 -22.54 20.45 -14.62
C GLY A 34 -21.47 21.56 -14.74
N TRP A 35 -21.53 22.40 -15.77
CA TRP A 35 -20.62 23.54 -15.97
C TRP A 35 -21.02 24.79 -15.18
N LEU A 36 -22.32 25.07 -15.07
CA LEU A 36 -22.88 26.16 -14.25
C LEU A 36 -22.89 25.81 -12.76
N TRP A 37 -22.97 24.52 -12.40
CA TRP A 37 -22.83 24.05 -11.04
C TRP A 37 -21.35 24.07 -10.64
N ARG A 38 -20.88 25.28 -10.32
CA ARG A 38 -19.72 25.50 -9.47
C ARG A 38 -20.20 25.81 -8.06
N PRO A 39 -20.52 24.80 -7.25
CA PRO A 39 -21.07 25.04 -5.93
C PRO A 39 -20.03 25.75 -5.05
N SER A 40 -20.51 26.70 -4.24
CA SER A 40 -19.69 27.57 -3.40
C SER A 40 -18.82 26.84 -2.37
N TRP A 41 -19.08 25.56 -2.07
CA TRP A 41 -18.23 24.72 -1.20
C TRP A 41 -16.88 24.34 -1.83
N ALA A 42 -16.70 24.47 -3.15
CA ALA A 42 -15.38 24.39 -3.79
C ALA A 42 -14.49 25.61 -3.48
N ARG A 43 -15.06 26.63 -2.81
CA ARG A 43 -14.38 27.80 -2.25
C ARG A 43 -14.81 27.97 -0.79
N GLN A 44 -14.40 27.09 0.13
CA GLN A 44 -14.58 27.47 1.55
C GLN A 44 -13.65 26.80 2.57
N ASP A 45 -12.81 27.66 3.16
CA ASP A 45 -11.98 27.51 4.35
C ASP A 45 -12.78 27.36 5.67
N LYS A 46 -14.08 27.02 5.60
CA LYS A 46 -14.98 27.00 6.78
C LYS A 46 -15.21 25.62 7.40
N LEU A 47 -14.78 24.53 6.76
CA LEU A 47 -14.83 23.20 7.40
C LEU A 47 -13.72 23.07 8.48
N PHE A 48 -12.59 23.75 8.29
CA PHE A 48 -11.46 23.73 9.22
C PHE A 48 -11.76 24.37 10.58
N THR A 49 -12.63 25.39 10.64
CA THR A 49 -12.97 26.04 11.91
C THR A 49 -13.92 25.23 12.78
N PHE A 50 -14.73 24.34 12.22
CA PHE A 50 -15.66 23.52 13.01
C PHE A 50 -14.95 22.41 13.81
N PHE A 51 -13.91 21.79 13.24
CA PHE A 51 -13.14 20.74 13.91
C PHE A 51 -12.14 21.26 14.94
N ASN A 52 -11.62 22.49 14.77
CA ASN A 52 -10.60 23.04 15.67
C ASN A 52 -11.15 23.57 17.00
N ASN A 53 -12.47 23.81 17.10
CA ASN A 53 -13.11 24.34 18.30
C ASN A 53 -13.43 23.29 19.38
N ASN A 54 -13.25 22.00 19.09
CA ASN A 54 -13.48 20.91 20.05
C ASN A 54 -12.17 20.41 20.69
N LYS A 55 -11.33 21.33 21.16
CA LYS A 55 -10.21 21.00 22.05
C LYS A 55 -10.71 21.07 23.50
N PRO A 56 -10.67 20.00 24.30
CA PRO A 56 -11.02 20.09 25.70
C PRO A 56 -9.99 20.94 26.45
N ASN A 57 -10.48 21.92 27.19
CA ASN A 57 -9.68 22.82 28.00
C ASN A 57 -9.16 22.06 29.24
N ASN A 58 -7.86 21.79 29.31
CA ASN A 58 -7.27 21.07 30.44
C ASN A 58 -6.88 22.09 31.52
N ASN A 59 -7.80 22.33 32.46
CA ASN A 59 -7.51 23.15 33.64
C ASN A 59 -6.67 22.35 34.64
N ASN A 60 -5.44 22.83 34.86
CA ASN A 60 -4.55 22.37 35.93
C ASN A 60 -5.17 22.63 37.31
N HIS A 61 -5.43 21.56 38.06
CA HIS A 61 -5.54 21.63 39.52
C HIS A 61 -4.52 20.69 40.15
N ASN A 62 -3.54 21.31 40.82
CA ASN A 62 -2.59 20.67 41.71
C ASN A 62 -3.29 20.30 43.03
N HIS A 63 -3.10 19.08 43.52
CA HIS A 63 -3.01 18.77 44.96
C HIS A 63 -2.33 17.39 45.16
N PRO A 64 -1.77 17.11 46.36
CA PRO A 64 -0.46 16.46 46.47
C PRO A 64 -0.51 14.96 46.84
N ALA A 65 0.70 14.40 46.86
CA ALA A 65 1.09 13.00 47.05
C ALA A 65 0.39 12.21 48.16
N THR A 66 0.19 10.92 47.90
CA THR A 66 0.19 9.87 48.94
C THR A 66 0.80 8.59 48.38
N THR A 67 1.81 8.10 49.10
CA THR A 67 2.60 6.88 48.88
C THR A 67 1.81 5.63 49.24
N THR A 68 1.82 4.58 48.41
CA THR A 68 1.80 3.18 48.92
C THR A 68 2.21 2.17 47.84
N VAL A 69 3.37 1.56 48.10
CA VAL A 69 3.77 0.13 48.06
C VAL A 69 3.33 -0.78 46.88
N GLU A 70 4.38 -1.36 46.30
CA GLU A 70 4.54 -2.46 45.35
C GLU A 70 3.44 -3.53 45.22
N SER A 71 3.20 -3.96 43.98
CA SER A 71 3.20 -5.39 43.63
C SER A 71 3.77 -5.62 42.22
N ARG A 72 4.70 -6.58 42.13
CA ARG A 72 5.43 -7.01 40.93
C ARG A 72 4.61 -8.01 40.11
N GLN A 73 4.95 -8.09 38.81
CA GLN A 73 4.51 -9.06 37.77
C GLN A 73 3.07 -8.83 37.29
N VAL A 74 2.82 -8.46 36.02
CA VAL A 74 3.24 -9.10 34.77
C VAL A 74 3.55 -8.03 33.71
N HIS A 75 4.78 -8.00 33.16
CA HIS A 75 5.06 -7.27 31.92
C HIS A 75 4.37 -7.98 30.75
N LYS A 76 3.08 -7.70 30.59
CA LYS A 76 2.31 -8.01 29.38
C LYS A 76 2.88 -7.13 28.27
N GLU A 77 3.29 -7.71 27.15
CA GLU A 77 3.67 -6.99 25.92
C GLU A 77 2.60 -5.92 25.60
N LYS A 78 2.86 -4.68 26.00
CA LYS A 78 1.99 -3.54 25.69
C LYS A 78 2.37 -3.10 24.27
N SER A 79 1.40 -3.19 23.35
CA SER A 79 1.45 -2.90 21.89
C SER A 79 1.66 -4.07 20.91
N GLY A 80 1.32 -5.31 21.28
CA GLY A 80 1.42 -6.51 20.42
C GLY A 80 0.48 -6.59 19.19
N PHE A 81 0.02 -5.46 18.63
CA PHE A 81 -0.90 -5.50 17.49
C PHE A 81 -0.22 -5.88 16.17
N VAL A 82 1.00 -5.36 15.92
CA VAL A 82 1.77 -5.64 14.72
C VAL A 82 3.02 -6.44 15.10
N THR A 83 3.06 -7.70 14.69
CA THR A 83 3.99 -8.72 15.19
C THR A 83 4.92 -9.22 14.08
N GLY A 84 5.84 -10.13 14.43
CA GLY A 84 6.71 -10.78 13.45
C GLY A 84 5.94 -11.55 12.37
N ASP A 85 4.72 -12.03 12.66
CA ASP A 85 3.87 -12.69 11.66
C ASP A 85 3.47 -11.75 10.52
N ASP A 86 3.20 -10.48 10.84
CA ASP A 86 2.92 -9.46 9.84
C ASP A 86 4.15 -9.16 8.97
N PHE A 87 5.34 -9.13 9.58
CA PHE A 87 6.59 -8.99 8.84
C PHE A 87 6.83 -10.17 7.88
N ARG A 88 6.63 -11.43 8.33
CA ARG A 88 6.71 -12.61 7.43
C ARG A 88 5.73 -12.53 6.28
N HIS A 89 4.50 -12.09 6.56
CA HIS A 89 3.50 -11.94 5.52
C HIS A 89 3.95 -10.94 4.45
N LEU A 90 4.40 -9.75 4.86
CA LEU A 90 4.96 -8.76 3.94
C LEU A 90 6.19 -9.27 3.18
N TRP A 91 7.10 -9.98 3.85
CA TRP A 91 8.26 -10.59 3.21
C TRP A 91 7.83 -11.55 2.09
N ASN A 92 6.89 -12.45 2.36
CA ASN A 92 6.37 -13.38 1.37
C ASN A 92 5.70 -12.66 0.19
N LEU A 93 5.03 -11.54 0.42
CA LEU A 93 4.48 -10.70 -0.67
C LEU A 93 5.59 -10.10 -1.54
N VAL A 94 6.66 -9.58 -0.93
CA VAL A 94 7.81 -8.98 -1.63
C VAL A 94 8.53 -10.03 -2.48
N GLU A 95 8.74 -11.22 -1.93
CA GLU A 95 9.41 -12.35 -2.59
C GLU A 95 8.48 -13.15 -3.52
N VAL A 96 7.20 -12.78 -3.61
CA VAL A 96 6.17 -13.47 -4.42
C VAL A 96 6.06 -14.96 -4.04
N LYS A 97 6.09 -15.22 -2.72
CA LYS A 97 5.94 -16.54 -2.07
C LYS A 97 4.66 -16.63 -1.23
N ASP A 98 3.74 -15.69 -1.39
CA ASP A 98 2.51 -15.61 -0.60
C ASP A 98 1.43 -16.62 -1.02
N GLY A 99 1.63 -17.34 -2.12
CA GLY A 99 0.68 -18.35 -2.63
C GLY A 99 -0.62 -17.77 -3.20
N GLY A 100 -0.76 -16.44 -3.26
CA GLY A 100 -1.92 -15.78 -3.82
C GLY A 100 -1.99 -15.84 -5.36
N PRO A 101 -3.13 -15.44 -5.94
CA PRO A 101 -3.30 -15.46 -7.40
C PRO A 101 -2.37 -14.49 -8.10
N SER A 102 -2.20 -14.69 -9.40
CA SER A 102 -1.36 -13.86 -10.26
C SER A 102 -1.81 -12.39 -10.27
N TRP A 103 -0.83 -11.50 -10.31
CA TRP A 103 -1.03 -10.06 -10.41
C TRP A 103 -1.34 -9.65 -11.86
N ILE A 104 -2.41 -8.88 -12.06
CA ILE A 104 -2.83 -8.33 -13.35
C ILE A 104 -2.38 -6.88 -13.43
N GLN A 105 -1.53 -6.54 -14.40
CA GLN A 105 -1.02 -5.18 -14.56
C GLN A 105 -2.15 -4.22 -14.97
N MET A 106 -2.21 -3.08 -14.29
CA MET A 106 -3.25 -2.06 -14.52
C MET A 106 -2.67 -0.68 -14.85
N MET A 107 -1.39 -0.44 -14.55
CA MET A 107 -0.74 0.84 -14.83
C MET A 107 0.76 0.67 -15.04
N ASP A 108 1.30 1.42 -15.99
CA ASP A 108 2.73 1.67 -16.15
C ASP A 108 2.90 3.12 -16.64
N ARG A 109 3.52 3.96 -15.82
CA ARG A 109 3.69 5.40 -16.06
C ARG A 109 5.06 5.84 -15.54
N SER A 110 5.65 6.82 -16.21
CA SER A 110 6.89 7.43 -15.77
C SER A 110 6.92 8.93 -16.04
N THR A 111 7.63 9.65 -15.19
CA THR A 111 8.13 11.00 -15.41
C THR A 111 9.66 10.95 -15.41
N PRO A 112 10.36 12.07 -15.67
CA PRO A 112 11.81 12.14 -15.51
C PRO A 112 12.30 11.86 -14.07
N THR A 113 11.47 12.13 -13.05
CA THR A 113 11.89 12.07 -11.65
C THR A 113 11.35 10.86 -10.88
N PHE A 114 10.32 10.17 -11.41
CA PHE A 114 9.86 8.92 -10.82
C PHE A 114 9.13 8.02 -11.83
N SER A 115 9.03 6.72 -11.54
CA SER A 115 8.12 5.79 -12.25
C SER A 115 7.19 5.07 -11.31
N TYR A 116 6.05 4.65 -11.85
CA TYR A 116 5.00 3.96 -11.15
C TYR A 116 4.39 2.84 -11.99
N GLN A 117 4.37 1.65 -11.43
CA GLN A 117 3.69 0.49 -11.99
C GLN A 117 2.70 -0.02 -10.94
N ALA A 118 1.53 -0.49 -11.38
CA ALA A 118 0.54 -1.07 -10.49
C ALA A 118 -0.11 -2.32 -11.08
N TRP A 119 -0.47 -3.21 -10.18
CA TRP A 119 -1.16 -4.47 -10.45
C TRP A 119 -2.31 -4.66 -9.46
N ARG A 120 -3.30 -5.43 -9.89
CA ARG A 120 -4.42 -5.88 -9.07
C ARG A 120 -4.52 -7.40 -9.12
N ARG A 121 -5.03 -8.01 -8.06
CA ARG A 121 -5.58 -9.37 -8.10
C ARG A 121 -6.87 -9.42 -7.29
N ASP A 122 -7.74 -10.34 -7.65
CA ASP A 122 -9.05 -10.53 -7.02
C ASP A 122 -9.04 -11.92 -6.33
N PRO A 123 -8.81 -11.99 -5.01
CA PRO A 123 -8.91 -13.26 -4.27
C PRO A 123 -10.36 -13.75 -4.25
N HIS A 124 -10.56 -15.07 -4.06
CA HIS A 124 -11.91 -15.65 -3.92
C HIS A 124 -12.64 -15.07 -2.70
N ASP A 125 -11.94 -15.04 -1.56
CA ASP A 125 -12.48 -14.59 -0.28
C ASP A 125 -11.78 -13.29 0.14
N GLY A 126 -12.33 -12.15 -0.26
CA GLY A 126 -11.91 -10.84 0.25
C GLY A 126 -11.89 -9.72 -0.80
N PRO A 127 -11.57 -8.49 -0.35
CA PRO A 127 -11.54 -7.33 -1.24
C PRO A 127 -10.42 -7.46 -2.31
N PRO A 128 -10.55 -6.75 -3.44
CA PRO A 128 -9.48 -6.62 -4.41
C PRO A 128 -8.18 -6.17 -3.73
N GLN A 129 -7.09 -6.84 -4.09
CA GLN A 129 -5.76 -6.53 -3.59
C GLN A 129 -4.97 -5.77 -4.65
N TYR A 130 -4.19 -4.80 -4.21
CA TYR A 130 -3.36 -3.95 -5.07
C TYR A 130 -1.90 -4.08 -4.69
N ARG A 131 -1.06 -4.10 -5.72
CA ARG A 131 0.40 -4.00 -5.62
C ARG A 131 0.86 -2.82 -6.46
N SER A 132 1.81 -2.04 -5.97
CA SER A 132 2.50 -1.09 -6.84
C SER A 132 4.01 -1.10 -6.63
N ARG A 133 4.72 -0.65 -7.65
CA ARG A 133 6.15 -0.39 -7.63
C ARG A 133 6.36 1.07 -8.02
N THR A 134 6.88 1.86 -7.10
CA THR A 134 7.30 3.23 -7.35
C THR A 134 8.81 3.33 -7.26
N VAL A 135 9.45 4.04 -8.18
CA VAL A 135 10.88 4.38 -8.07
C VAL A 135 11.02 5.88 -8.13
N PHE A 136 11.55 6.47 -7.06
CA PHE A 136 11.87 7.89 -6.96
C PHE A 136 13.36 8.09 -7.22
N GLU A 137 13.70 8.94 -8.19
CA GLU A 137 15.09 9.36 -8.41
C GLU A 137 15.56 10.27 -7.28
N ASP A 138 16.86 10.29 -6.99
CA ASP A 138 17.48 11.23 -6.04
C ASP A 138 16.80 11.21 -4.66
N ALA A 139 16.55 10.01 -4.14
CA ALA A 139 15.89 9.79 -2.86
C ALA A 139 16.52 8.59 -2.13
N THR A 140 16.79 8.75 -0.85
CA THR A 140 17.28 7.66 0.00
C THR A 140 16.12 6.88 0.62
N PRO A 141 16.31 5.58 0.93
CA PRO A 141 15.31 4.79 1.64
C PRO A 141 14.89 5.41 2.98
N GLU A 142 15.80 6.02 3.73
CA GLU A 142 15.50 6.68 5.00
C GLU A 142 14.60 7.89 4.82
N MET A 143 14.88 8.71 3.81
CA MET A 143 14.06 9.89 3.50
C MET A 143 12.64 9.49 3.13
N VAL A 144 12.50 8.46 2.29
CA VAL A 144 11.20 7.95 1.83
C VAL A 144 10.44 7.27 2.97
N ARG A 145 11.13 6.51 3.83
CA ARG A 145 10.57 5.93 5.06
C ARG A 145 9.98 7.02 5.95
N ASP A 146 10.75 8.05 6.27
CA ASP A 146 10.32 9.13 7.17
C ASP A 146 9.13 9.87 6.54
N PHE A 147 9.21 10.21 5.25
CA PHE A 147 8.13 10.87 4.50
C PHE A 147 6.80 10.09 4.52
N PHE A 148 6.82 8.77 4.33
CA PHE A 148 5.58 7.97 4.34
C PHE A 148 4.99 7.77 5.74
N TRP A 149 5.80 7.91 6.79
CA TRP A 149 5.39 7.72 8.19
C TRP A 149 4.98 9.03 8.88
N ASP A 150 5.31 10.18 8.28
CA ASP A 150 5.05 11.51 8.82
C ASP A 150 3.61 11.97 8.58
N ASP A 151 2.70 11.60 9.49
CA ASP A 151 1.29 12.00 9.41
C ASP A 151 1.07 13.50 9.56
N ASP A 152 1.99 14.19 10.24
CA ASP A 152 1.93 15.64 10.46
C ASP A 152 2.28 16.38 9.15
N PHE A 153 3.27 15.91 8.41
CA PHE A 153 3.61 16.45 7.10
C PHE A 153 2.64 16.01 5.99
N ARG A 154 1.88 14.94 6.22
CA ARG A 154 1.00 14.35 5.21
C ARG A 154 -0.06 15.32 4.68
N SER A 155 -0.54 16.24 5.52
CA SER A 155 -1.52 17.27 5.12
C SER A 155 -0.98 18.26 4.07
N GLU A 156 0.35 18.37 3.92
CA GLU A 156 0.97 19.25 2.93
C GLU A 156 0.82 18.72 1.49
N TRP A 157 0.45 17.45 1.30
CA TRP A 157 0.38 16.84 -0.03
C TRP A 157 -0.80 15.87 -0.25
N ASP A 158 -1.42 15.33 0.81
CA ASP A 158 -2.56 14.42 0.73
C ASP A 158 -3.85 15.07 1.27
N ASP A 159 -4.60 15.73 0.38
CA ASP A 159 -5.90 16.36 0.70
C ASP A 159 -6.98 15.37 1.18
N MET A 160 -6.72 14.06 1.09
CA MET A 160 -7.66 13.05 1.58
C MET A 160 -7.46 12.72 3.06
N LEU A 161 -6.37 13.11 3.72
CA LEU A 161 -6.22 12.92 5.16
C LEU A 161 -6.80 14.14 5.88
N LEU A 162 -7.98 13.99 6.50
CA LEU A 162 -8.67 15.07 7.21
C LEU A 162 -8.19 15.23 8.65
N PHE A 163 -7.80 14.12 9.27
CA PHE A 163 -7.37 14.07 10.66
C PHE A 163 -6.42 12.91 10.89
N SER A 164 -5.41 13.13 11.71
CA SER A 164 -4.54 12.11 12.25
C SER A 164 -4.30 12.37 13.75
N SER A 165 -4.23 11.30 14.54
CA SER A 165 -3.83 11.39 15.94
C SER A 165 -3.14 10.10 16.39
N THR A 166 -1.97 10.22 17.02
CA THR A 166 -1.28 9.09 17.63
C THR A 166 -1.94 8.76 18.96
N LEU A 167 -2.50 7.55 19.07
CA LEU A 167 -3.18 7.06 20.27
C LEU A 167 -2.22 6.34 21.23
N GLU A 168 -1.25 5.61 20.67
CA GLU A 168 -0.24 4.87 21.42
C GLU A 168 1.08 4.86 20.64
N SER A 169 2.21 4.86 21.36
CA SER A 169 3.54 4.67 20.76
C SER A 169 4.42 3.83 21.69
N CYS A 170 5.18 2.90 21.12
CA CYS A 170 6.14 2.06 21.82
C CYS A 170 7.56 2.35 21.31
N LYS A 171 8.38 2.97 22.17
CA LYS A 171 9.76 3.35 21.80
C LYS A 171 10.72 2.16 21.72
N ASP A 172 10.35 1.01 22.27
CA ASP A 172 11.21 -0.18 22.21
C ASP A 172 11.16 -0.84 20.83
N THR A 173 9.98 -0.84 20.19
CA THR A 173 9.76 -1.52 18.90
C THR A 173 9.52 -0.56 17.73
N GLY A 174 9.23 0.71 18.02
CA GLY A 174 8.79 1.70 17.04
C GLY A 174 7.31 1.56 16.66
N SER A 175 6.55 0.68 17.32
CA SER A 175 5.14 0.49 17.00
C SER A 175 4.30 1.70 17.41
N MET A 176 3.23 1.94 16.66
CA MET A 176 2.27 3.00 16.93
C MET A 176 0.85 2.49 16.72
N VAL A 177 -0.10 3.04 17.47
CA VAL A 177 -1.53 3.01 17.14
C VAL A 177 -1.96 4.42 16.79
N VAL A 178 -2.59 4.60 15.62
CA VAL A 178 -2.97 5.91 15.08
C VAL A 178 -4.42 5.88 14.64
N GLN A 179 -5.15 6.95 14.90
CA GLN A 179 -6.46 7.23 14.34
C GLN A 179 -6.30 8.11 13.10
N TRP A 180 -6.84 7.68 11.96
CA TRP A 180 -6.97 8.50 10.77
C TRP A 180 -8.44 8.71 10.42
N VAL A 181 -8.79 9.90 9.92
CA VAL A 181 -10.03 10.13 9.19
C VAL A 181 -9.67 10.55 7.77
N ARG A 182 -10.12 9.77 6.77
CA ARG A 182 -9.92 10.08 5.37
C ARG A 182 -11.19 10.55 4.70
N LYS A 183 -11.05 11.59 3.88
CA LYS A 183 -12.09 12.14 3.03
C LYS A 183 -12.48 11.12 1.97
N PHE A 184 -13.78 10.89 1.81
CA PHE A 184 -14.33 10.11 0.71
C PHE A 184 -15.25 10.96 -0.16
N PRO A 185 -15.60 10.48 -1.38
CA PRO A 185 -16.55 11.19 -2.23
C PRO A 185 -17.87 11.46 -1.50
N PHE A 186 -18.47 12.63 -1.75
CA PHE A 186 -19.62 13.16 -0.99
C PHE A 186 -20.85 12.23 -0.91
N PHE A 187 -20.99 11.29 -1.84
CA PHE A 187 -22.09 10.32 -1.85
C PHE A 187 -21.91 9.18 -0.83
N CYS A 188 -20.80 9.16 -0.07
CA CYS A 188 -20.56 8.21 0.99
C CYS A 188 -19.88 8.90 2.19
N SER A 189 -20.02 8.35 3.39
CA SER A 189 -19.44 8.96 4.61
C SER A 189 -17.91 8.86 4.60
N ASP A 190 -17.21 9.82 5.18
CA ASP A 190 -15.76 9.72 5.40
C ASP A 190 -15.39 8.44 6.16
N ARG A 191 -14.13 7.99 6.03
CA ARG A 191 -13.68 6.73 6.61
C ARG A 191 -12.78 6.99 7.81
N GLU A 192 -13.03 6.28 8.88
CA GLU A 192 -12.18 6.26 10.05
C GLU A 192 -11.38 4.97 10.10
N TYR A 193 -10.10 5.09 10.44
CA TYR A 193 -9.20 3.98 10.58
C TYR A 193 -8.55 4.06 11.94
N ILE A 194 -8.51 2.92 12.65
CA ILE A 194 -7.58 2.75 13.76
C ILE A 194 -6.54 1.76 13.30
N ILE A 195 -5.33 2.25 13.11
CA ILE A 195 -4.25 1.50 12.50
C ILE A 195 -3.14 1.23 13.52
N GLY A 196 -2.73 -0.02 13.62
CA GLY A 196 -1.45 -0.39 14.21
C GLY A 196 -0.40 -0.37 13.13
N ARG A 197 0.78 0.19 13.41
CA ARG A 197 1.87 0.25 12.45
C ARG A 197 3.24 0.02 13.08
N ARG A 198 4.17 -0.60 12.34
CA ARG A 198 5.55 -0.90 12.77
C ARG A 198 6.49 -1.03 11.58
N ILE A 199 7.79 -0.77 11.82
CA ILE A 199 8.86 -0.87 10.82
C ILE A 199 9.92 -1.88 11.27
N TRP A 200 10.32 -2.75 10.35
CA TRP A 200 11.49 -3.61 10.45
C TRP A 200 12.58 -3.14 9.50
N ASP A 201 13.85 -3.27 9.92
CA ASP A 201 15.02 -2.90 9.14
C ASP A 201 15.93 -4.12 8.93
N ALA A 202 16.02 -4.54 7.67
CA ALA A 202 16.91 -5.61 7.19
C ALA A 202 18.06 -5.01 6.37
N GLY A 203 19.01 -4.35 7.04
CA GLY A 203 20.19 -3.79 6.37
C GLY A 203 19.84 -2.65 5.40
N ARG A 204 19.01 -1.70 5.84
CA ARG A 204 18.48 -0.54 5.08
C ARG A 204 17.44 -0.89 4.01
N VAL A 205 16.91 -2.11 4.06
CA VAL A 205 15.63 -2.44 3.44
C VAL A 205 14.57 -2.35 4.53
N PHE A 206 13.65 -1.39 4.40
CA PHE A 206 12.60 -1.16 5.39
C PHE A 206 11.32 -1.88 5.01
N TYR A 207 10.81 -2.69 5.93
CA TYR A 207 9.55 -3.39 5.84
C TYR A 207 8.56 -2.73 6.78
N CYS A 208 7.63 -2.00 6.22
CA CYS A 208 6.68 -1.16 6.93
C CYS A 208 5.30 -1.79 6.84
N VAL A 209 4.66 -2.07 7.97
CA VAL A 209 3.29 -2.61 8.00
C VAL A 209 2.38 -1.64 8.72
N THR A 210 1.21 -1.41 8.14
CA THR A 210 0.07 -0.72 8.76
C THR A 210 -1.19 -1.57 8.55
N LYS A 211 -1.89 -1.91 9.63
CA LYS A 211 -3.13 -2.69 9.55
C LYS A 211 -4.20 -2.18 10.50
N GLY A 212 -5.46 -2.46 10.21
CA GLY A 212 -6.58 -2.18 11.11
C GLY A 212 -6.42 -2.94 12.43
N VAL A 213 -6.64 -2.26 13.56
CA VAL A 213 -6.52 -2.86 14.90
C VAL A 213 -7.72 -2.50 15.78
N PRO A 214 -8.18 -3.40 16.65
CA PRO A 214 -9.22 -3.07 17.62
C PRO A 214 -8.64 -2.12 18.69
N TYR A 215 -9.38 -1.05 19.00
CA TYR A 215 -8.98 -0.11 20.04
C TYR A 215 -10.22 0.39 20.80
N PRO A 216 -10.64 -0.31 21.87
CA PRO A 216 -11.92 -0.08 22.53
C PRO A 216 -12.14 1.32 23.10
N SER A 217 -11.06 2.04 23.42
CA SER A 217 -11.14 3.41 23.96
C SER A 217 -11.52 4.47 22.91
N VAL A 218 -11.51 4.12 21.62
CA VAL A 218 -12.05 4.97 20.53
C VAL A 218 -13.31 4.33 19.97
N PRO A 219 -14.49 4.64 20.54
CA PRO A 219 -15.75 4.00 20.17
C PRO A 219 -16.14 4.29 18.71
N ARG A 220 -16.90 3.37 18.13
CA ARG A 220 -17.39 3.49 16.75
C ARG A 220 -18.43 4.61 16.67
N GLN A 221 -18.29 5.48 15.68
CA GLN A 221 -19.28 6.50 15.37
C GLN A 221 -20.09 6.07 14.13
N SER A 222 -21.27 6.65 13.96
CA SER A 222 -22.08 6.44 12.75
C SER A 222 -21.48 7.15 11.54
N LYS A 223 -20.82 8.29 11.76
CA LYS A 223 -20.05 9.07 10.79
C LYS A 223 -18.84 9.68 11.51
N PRO A 224 -17.62 9.57 10.98
CA PRO A 224 -17.19 8.75 9.84
C PRO A 224 -17.44 7.24 10.01
N ARG A 225 -17.50 6.48 8.90
CA ARG A 225 -17.61 5.01 8.93
C ARG A 225 -16.25 4.40 9.25
N ARG A 226 -16.14 3.66 10.36
CA ARG A 226 -14.94 2.87 10.67
C ARG A 226 -14.70 1.75 9.65
N VAL A 227 -13.46 1.63 9.19
CA VAL A 227 -12.93 0.53 8.35
C VAL A 227 -12.14 -0.41 9.24
N ASP A 228 -12.64 -1.62 9.44
CA ASP A 228 -12.02 -2.62 10.32
C ASP A 228 -10.98 -3.47 9.54
N LEU A 229 -11.35 -3.93 8.35
CA LEU A 229 -10.43 -4.61 7.45
C LEU A 229 -9.61 -3.57 6.67
N TYR A 230 -8.39 -3.35 7.14
CA TYR A 230 -7.41 -2.49 6.48
C TYR A 230 -6.03 -3.14 6.54
N TYR A 231 -5.35 -3.22 5.40
CA TYR A 231 -3.96 -3.62 5.33
C TYR A 231 -3.24 -2.78 4.28
N SER A 232 -2.13 -2.16 4.67
CA SER A 232 -1.24 -1.41 3.80
C SER A 232 0.19 -1.62 4.25
N SER A 233 1.05 -1.94 3.31
CA SER A 233 2.44 -2.25 3.63
C SER A 233 3.38 -1.78 2.54
N TRP A 234 4.63 -1.53 2.92
CA TRP A 234 5.67 -1.02 2.04
C TRP A 234 6.99 -1.75 2.27
N CYS A 235 7.66 -2.12 1.19
CA CYS A 235 9.09 -2.45 1.20
C CYS A 235 9.84 -1.33 0.51
N ILE A 236 10.74 -0.67 1.24
CA ILE A 236 11.48 0.51 0.80
C ILE A 236 12.96 0.15 0.72
N ARG A 237 13.59 0.32 -0.44
CA ARG A 237 15.01 -0.02 -0.66
C ARG A 237 15.69 0.85 -1.70
N ALA A 238 17.00 0.94 -1.62
CA ALA A 238 17.79 1.61 -2.65
C ALA A 238 17.81 0.77 -3.93
N VAL A 239 17.77 1.44 -5.07
CA VAL A 239 17.91 0.85 -6.41
C VAL A 239 18.79 1.75 -7.28
N GLU A 240 19.30 1.20 -8.38
CA GLU A 240 20.08 1.95 -9.36
C GLU A 240 19.22 3.04 -10.00
N SER A 241 19.82 4.22 -10.22
CA SER A 241 19.19 5.30 -10.99
C SER A 241 18.99 4.92 -12.45
N LYS A 242 17.93 5.43 -13.07
CA LYS A 242 17.74 5.32 -14.53
C LYS A 242 18.83 6.02 -15.35
N ARG A 243 19.67 6.85 -14.71
CA ARG A 243 20.83 7.47 -15.37
C ARG A 243 21.86 6.45 -15.85
N GLY A 244 21.84 5.22 -15.31
CA GLY A 244 22.74 4.14 -15.74
C GLY A 244 24.21 4.38 -15.37
N ASP A 245 24.44 5.17 -14.32
CA ASP A 245 25.75 5.44 -13.72
C ASP A 245 26.21 4.33 -12.77
N GLY A 246 25.38 3.32 -12.50
CA GLY A 246 25.65 2.26 -11.52
C GLY A 246 25.41 2.68 -10.08
N GLU A 247 24.99 3.94 -9.84
CA GLU A 247 24.84 4.49 -8.50
C GLU A 247 23.45 4.17 -7.91
N MET A 248 23.43 3.77 -6.65
CA MET A 248 22.23 3.42 -5.89
C MET A 248 21.53 4.66 -5.31
N THR A 249 21.28 5.65 -6.17
CA THR A 249 20.76 6.98 -5.80
C THR A 249 19.23 7.09 -5.91
N SER A 250 18.57 6.03 -6.37
CA SER A 250 17.11 5.92 -6.42
C SER A 250 16.55 5.12 -5.24
N CYS A 251 15.30 5.38 -4.91
CA CYS A 251 14.54 4.61 -3.93
C CYS A 251 13.35 3.91 -4.58
N GLU A 252 13.28 2.59 -4.41
CA GLU A 252 12.11 1.79 -4.76
C GLU A 252 11.18 1.63 -3.56
N VAL A 253 9.88 1.73 -3.82
CA VAL A 253 8.81 1.38 -2.88
C VAL A 253 7.90 0.36 -3.55
N LEU A 254 7.91 -0.86 -3.01
CA LEU A 254 6.87 -1.84 -3.28
C LEU A 254 5.76 -1.65 -2.25
N LEU A 255 4.53 -1.46 -2.71
CA LEU A 255 3.35 -1.31 -1.86
C LEU A 255 2.40 -2.48 -2.08
N PHE A 256 1.83 -3.01 -0.99
CA PHE A 256 0.74 -3.99 -1.02
C PHE A 256 -0.41 -3.49 -0.16
N HIS A 257 -1.62 -3.50 -0.70
CA HIS A 257 -2.77 -2.86 -0.07
C HIS A 257 -4.09 -3.58 -0.36
N HIS A 258 -4.93 -3.70 0.66
CA HIS A 258 -6.34 -4.05 0.53
C HIS A 258 -7.14 -3.56 1.75
N GLU A 259 -8.40 -3.25 1.54
CA GLU A 259 -9.29 -2.79 2.61
C GLU A 259 -10.76 -3.04 2.24
N ASP A 260 -11.63 -3.08 3.26
CA ASP A 260 -13.08 -3.00 3.07
C ASP A 260 -13.62 -1.61 3.41
N MET A 261 -13.66 -0.76 2.37
CA MET A 261 -14.17 0.61 2.45
C MET A 261 -15.69 0.69 2.73
N GLY A 262 -16.41 -0.43 2.70
CA GLY A 262 -17.88 -0.47 2.76
C GLY A 262 -18.55 0.08 1.51
N ILE A 263 -17.90 -0.08 0.36
CA ILE A 263 -18.44 0.28 -0.97
C ILE A 263 -18.37 -1.00 -1.82
N PRO A 264 -19.36 -1.24 -2.70
CA PRO A 264 -19.27 -2.32 -3.69
C PRO A 264 -17.93 -2.30 -4.43
N TRP A 265 -17.26 -3.45 -4.51
CA TRP A 265 -15.89 -3.55 -5.01
C TRP A 265 -15.74 -3.09 -6.46
N GLU A 266 -16.76 -3.26 -7.32
CA GLU A 266 -16.73 -2.74 -8.69
C GLU A 266 -16.66 -1.20 -8.74
N ILE A 267 -17.36 -0.52 -7.84
CA ILE A 267 -17.31 0.94 -7.72
C ILE A 267 -15.93 1.37 -7.21
N ALA A 268 -15.40 0.68 -6.20
CA ALA A 268 -14.05 0.94 -5.69
C ALA A 268 -12.99 0.75 -6.78
N LYS A 269 -13.06 -0.36 -7.53
CA LYS A 269 -12.18 -0.65 -8.68
C LYS A 269 -12.26 0.43 -9.76
N LEU A 270 -13.46 0.91 -10.07
CA LEU A 270 -13.64 2.01 -11.01
C LEU A 270 -12.96 3.29 -10.51
N GLY A 271 -13.19 3.65 -9.24
CA GLY A 271 -12.56 4.80 -8.60
C GLY A 271 -11.03 4.72 -8.62
N VAL A 272 -10.47 3.56 -8.30
CA VAL A 272 -9.02 3.31 -8.36
C VAL A 272 -8.51 3.47 -9.80
N ARG A 273 -9.16 2.85 -10.79
CA ARG A 273 -8.74 2.93 -12.19
C ARG A 273 -8.70 4.37 -12.71
N GLN A 274 -9.65 5.21 -12.31
CA GLN A 274 -9.75 6.60 -12.76
C GLN A 274 -8.87 7.55 -11.94
N GLY A 275 -8.80 7.36 -10.63
CA GLY A 275 -8.18 8.30 -9.69
C GLY A 275 -6.72 8.02 -9.34
N MET A 276 -6.25 6.77 -9.47
CA MET A 276 -4.94 6.35 -8.96
C MET A 276 -3.80 7.23 -9.46
N TRP A 277 -3.73 7.48 -10.78
CA TRP A 277 -2.63 8.29 -11.33
C TRP A 277 -2.67 9.75 -10.83
N GLY A 278 -3.86 10.32 -10.67
CA GLY A 278 -4.04 11.65 -10.11
C GLY A 278 -3.52 11.75 -8.68
N ALA A 279 -3.82 10.74 -7.85
CA ALA A 279 -3.36 10.67 -6.47
C ALA A 279 -1.85 10.41 -6.36
N VAL A 280 -1.34 9.43 -7.11
CA VAL A 280 0.09 9.04 -7.10
C VAL A 280 0.99 10.20 -7.52
N LYS A 281 0.57 11.00 -8.52
CA LYS A 281 1.33 12.18 -8.97
C LYS A 281 1.57 13.22 -7.88
N LYS A 282 0.75 13.27 -6.81
CA LYS A 282 0.95 14.21 -5.70
C LYS A 282 2.09 13.79 -4.76
N ILE A 283 2.44 12.50 -4.76
CA ILE A 283 3.49 11.96 -3.88
C ILE A 283 4.84 12.58 -4.20
N GLU A 284 5.20 12.68 -5.48
CA GLU A 284 6.49 13.21 -5.91
C GLU A 284 6.75 14.66 -5.47
N PRO A 285 5.90 15.66 -5.78
CA PRO A 285 6.11 17.02 -5.27
C PRO A 285 6.05 17.08 -3.74
N GLY A 286 5.25 16.24 -3.08
CA GLY A 286 5.23 16.08 -1.62
C GLY A 286 6.57 15.62 -1.06
N LEU A 287 7.18 14.58 -1.66
CA LEU A 287 8.51 14.09 -1.29
C LEU A 287 9.58 15.16 -1.50
N ARG A 288 9.53 15.91 -2.61
CA ARG A 288 10.46 17.03 -2.86
C ARG A 288 10.28 18.16 -1.85
N ALA A 289 9.04 18.46 -1.45
CA ALA A 289 8.78 19.42 -0.37
C ALA A 289 9.37 18.93 0.96
N TYR A 290 9.22 17.64 1.26
CA TYR A 290 9.78 17.04 2.47
C TYR A 290 11.31 17.14 2.48
N GLN A 291 11.98 16.73 1.39
CA GLN A 291 13.43 16.84 1.24
C GLN A 291 13.92 18.28 1.44
N ARG A 292 13.26 19.27 0.83
CA ARG A 292 13.60 20.69 0.99
C ARG A 292 13.42 21.15 2.44
N ALA A 293 12.34 20.74 3.10
CA ALA A 293 12.13 21.06 4.51
C ALA A 293 13.24 20.47 5.40
N ARG A 294 13.64 19.21 5.16
CA ARG A 294 14.76 18.56 5.89
C ARG A 294 16.09 19.28 5.64
N ALA A 295 16.40 19.59 4.38
CA ALA A 295 17.62 20.32 4.02
C ALA A 295 17.66 21.74 4.61
N GLY A 296 16.49 22.38 4.77
CA GLY A 296 16.33 23.67 5.45
C GLY A 296 16.39 23.60 6.98
N GLY A 297 16.69 22.45 7.57
CA GLY A 297 16.85 22.28 9.02
C GLY A 297 15.56 22.05 9.80
N ALA A 298 14.43 21.77 9.14
CA ALA A 298 13.21 21.42 9.86
C ALA A 298 13.40 20.11 10.64
N GLY A 299 13.04 20.10 11.93
CA GLY A 299 13.10 18.91 12.80
C GLY A 299 12.03 17.87 12.45
N LEU A 300 12.24 16.61 12.85
CA LEU A 300 11.28 15.52 12.62
C LEU A 300 10.00 15.73 13.44
N SER A 301 8.85 15.43 12.85
CA SER A 301 7.62 15.32 13.63
C SER A 301 7.73 14.13 14.61
N PRO A 302 6.85 14.04 15.62
CA PRO A 302 6.80 12.86 16.48
C PRO A 302 6.61 11.57 15.69
N SER A 303 5.75 11.60 14.67
CA SER A 303 5.51 10.46 13.78
C SER A 303 6.77 10.07 12.99
N ALA A 304 7.43 11.03 12.35
CA ALA A 304 8.68 10.77 11.62
C ALA A 304 9.81 10.30 12.54
N SER A 305 9.88 10.80 13.76
CA SER A 305 10.85 10.34 14.77
C SER A 305 10.64 8.87 15.13
N MET A 306 9.38 8.44 15.28
CA MET A 306 9.04 7.04 15.50
C MET A 306 9.44 6.15 14.32
N ALA A 307 9.43 6.66 13.08
CA ALA A 307 9.88 5.90 11.91
C ALA A 307 11.36 5.48 11.99
N GLN A 308 12.17 6.25 12.72
CA GLN A 308 13.59 5.97 12.91
C GLN A 308 13.85 4.89 13.97
N ILE A 309 12.86 4.59 14.81
CA ILE A 309 12.88 3.47 15.74
C ILE A 309 12.33 2.25 14.99
N ASN A 310 13.22 1.35 14.59
CA ASN A 310 12.85 0.16 13.81
C ASN A 310 13.41 -1.10 14.47
N THR A 311 12.69 -2.20 14.28
CA THR A 311 13.11 -3.51 14.75
C THR A 311 14.14 -4.06 13.78
N LYS A 312 15.39 -4.24 14.24
CA LYS A 312 16.44 -4.85 13.43
C LYS A 312 16.14 -6.33 13.24
N VAL A 313 16.27 -6.80 12.01
CA VAL A 313 16.13 -8.21 11.66
C VAL A 313 17.25 -8.61 10.70
N SER A 314 17.81 -9.79 10.91
CA SER A 314 18.59 -10.41 9.86
C SER A 314 17.61 -11.18 8.95
N ALA A 315 17.77 -11.04 7.64
CA ALA A 315 16.95 -11.78 6.69
C ALA A 315 17.19 -13.30 6.77
N GLU A 316 18.35 -13.72 7.27
CA GLU A 316 18.77 -15.12 7.34
C GLU A 316 18.27 -15.82 8.62
N GLU A 317 18.40 -15.20 9.80
CA GLU A 317 17.99 -15.84 11.06
C GLU A 317 16.47 -15.95 11.17
N PHE A 318 15.75 -14.91 10.72
CA PHE A 318 14.29 -14.88 10.80
C PHE A 318 13.60 -15.94 9.92
N MET A 319 14.25 -16.38 8.84
CA MET A 319 13.72 -17.44 7.97
C MET A 319 14.04 -18.85 8.50
N ASN A 320 15.15 -19.02 9.22
CA ASN A 320 15.55 -20.31 9.77
C ASN A 320 14.75 -20.71 11.04
N GLU A 321 14.13 -19.75 11.73
CA GLU A 321 13.38 -19.99 12.99
C GLU A 321 12.16 -20.91 12.85
N ARG A 322 11.62 -21.14 11.63
CA ARG A 322 10.45 -22.03 11.44
C ARG A 322 10.67 -23.31 10.66
N ASP A 323 11.72 -23.44 9.85
CA ASP A 323 12.09 -24.77 9.33
C ASP A 323 12.47 -25.72 10.47
N SER A 324 12.86 -25.18 11.62
CA SER A 324 13.23 -25.94 12.83
C SER A 324 12.05 -26.33 13.73
N THR A 325 10.83 -25.81 13.53
CA THR A 325 9.65 -26.11 14.36
C THR A 325 8.65 -27.07 13.72
N GLY A 326 9.00 -27.65 12.55
CA GLY A 326 8.17 -28.61 11.83
C GLY A 326 8.40 -30.10 12.16
N GLU A 327 9.37 -30.45 13.00
CA GLU A 327 9.68 -31.86 13.31
C GLU A 327 9.63 -32.13 14.82
N VAL A 328 8.46 -32.53 15.33
CA VAL A 328 8.33 -33.29 16.58
C VAL A 328 7.29 -34.40 16.42
N GLY A 329 7.80 -35.64 16.35
CA GLY A 329 7.15 -36.92 16.71
C GLY A 329 6.19 -37.51 15.67
N GLY A 330 6.31 -38.74 15.18
CA GLY A 330 7.22 -39.85 15.44
C GLY A 330 6.55 -41.12 14.88
N ASP A 331 7.31 -41.95 14.16
CA ASP A 331 7.30 -43.42 14.29
C ASP A 331 8.28 -44.09 13.30
N GLU A 332 9.07 -45.00 13.83
CA GLU A 332 10.11 -45.76 13.12
C GLU A 332 9.55 -47.02 12.41
N LYS A 333 9.78 -47.07 11.08
CA LYS A 333 10.19 -48.21 10.20
C LYS A 333 9.34 -49.53 10.13
N PRO A 334 9.41 -50.33 9.02
CA PRO A 334 10.60 -50.57 8.19
C PRO A 334 10.44 -50.54 6.65
N SER A 335 11.61 -50.63 6.02
CA SER A 335 12.03 -50.63 4.62
C SER A 335 11.24 -51.48 3.61
N SER A 336 11.05 -50.94 2.40
CA SER A 336 11.21 -51.69 1.14
C SER A 336 11.52 -50.74 -0.03
N GLY A 337 12.54 -51.09 -0.82
CA GLY A 337 13.17 -50.19 -1.79
C GLY A 337 12.60 -50.24 -3.20
N LYS A 338 12.89 -49.17 -3.96
CA LYS A 338 13.30 -49.19 -5.38
C LYS A 338 13.77 -47.79 -5.78
N ASN A 339 15.07 -47.68 -6.08
CA ASN A 339 15.74 -46.47 -6.57
C ASN A 339 15.32 -46.20 -8.03
N ILE A 340 14.79 -45.01 -8.33
CA ILE A 340 14.63 -44.51 -9.69
C ILE A 340 15.76 -43.51 -9.97
N PRO A 341 16.59 -43.67 -11.02
CA PRO A 341 17.74 -42.79 -11.27
C PRO A 341 17.33 -41.37 -11.66
N LYS A 342 17.99 -40.38 -11.05
CA LYS A 342 17.79 -38.92 -11.18
C LYS A 342 18.07 -38.33 -12.59
N LEU A 343 18.18 -39.14 -13.64
CA LEU A 343 18.57 -38.66 -14.98
C LEU A 343 17.37 -38.33 -15.90
N LEU A 344 16.18 -38.89 -15.64
CA LEU A 344 15.00 -38.66 -16.49
C LEU A 344 14.20 -37.39 -16.14
N VAL A 345 14.36 -36.84 -14.95
CA VAL A 345 13.66 -35.61 -14.52
C VAL A 345 14.34 -34.35 -15.08
N VAL A 346 15.63 -34.41 -15.40
CA VAL A 346 16.39 -33.27 -15.95
C VAL A 346 16.17 -33.11 -17.46
N GLY A 347 15.94 -34.22 -18.20
CA GLY A 347 15.69 -34.17 -19.65
C GLY A 347 14.35 -33.56 -20.05
N GLY A 348 13.29 -33.77 -19.26
CA GLY A 348 11.95 -33.24 -19.53
C GLY A 348 11.82 -31.73 -19.34
N ALA A 349 12.57 -31.15 -18.38
CA ALA A 349 12.55 -29.71 -18.11
C ALA A 349 13.32 -28.89 -19.15
N VAL A 350 14.37 -29.45 -19.75
CA VAL A 350 15.17 -28.77 -20.78
C VAL A 350 14.44 -28.72 -22.13
N ALA A 351 13.68 -29.76 -22.50
CA ALA A 351 12.91 -29.76 -23.75
C ALA A 351 11.76 -28.73 -23.74
N LEU A 352 11.08 -28.54 -22.60
CA LEU A 352 10.01 -27.54 -22.43
C LEU A 352 10.54 -26.09 -22.42
N ALA A 353 11.79 -25.89 -21.99
CA ALA A 353 12.45 -24.58 -22.03
C ALA A 353 12.86 -24.15 -23.45
N CYS A 354 13.00 -25.08 -24.40
CA CYS A 354 13.40 -24.78 -25.78
C CYS A 354 12.24 -24.52 -26.74
N THR A 355 10.98 -24.76 -26.35
CA THR A 355 9.81 -24.55 -27.22
C THR A 355 9.00 -23.29 -26.90
N LEU A 356 9.31 -22.56 -25.82
CA LEU A 356 8.55 -21.38 -25.39
C LEU A 356 9.40 -20.09 -25.23
N ASP A 357 10.68 -20.10 -25.61
CA ASP A 357 11.53 -18.92 -25.46
C ASP A 357 11.48 -18.03 -26.71
N LYS A 358 10.79 -16.89 -26.60
CA LYS A 358 11.08 -15.67 -27.38
C LYS A 358 11.89 -14.65 -26.54
N GLY A 359 12.90 -15.12 -25.82
CA GLY A 359 14.19 -14.44 -25.68
C GLY A 359 14.32 -13.30 -24.68
N LEU A 360 13.65 -13.34 -23.52
CA LEU A 360 13.84 -12.29 -22.49
C LEU A 360 14.19 -12.79 -21.07
N LEU A 361 13.77 -14.00 -20.66
CA LEU A 361 13.93 -14.46 -19.27
C LEU A 361 15.25 -15.17 -18.98
N THR A 362 15.95 -15.65 -20.01
CA THR A 362 17.16 -16.46 -19.85
C THR A 362 18.41 -15.62 -19.50
N LYS A 363 18.41 -14.31 -19.80
CA LYS A 363 19.56 -13.44 -19.51
C LYS A 363 19.60 -12.94 -18.06
N ALA A 364 18.46 -12.72 -17.41
CA ALA A 364 18.43 -12.17 -16.04
C ALA A 364 18.87 -13.19 -14.99
N VAL A 365 18.51 -14.48 -15.17
CA VAL A 365 18.81 -15.55 -14.20
C VAL A 365 20.26 -16.02 -14.31
N ILE A 366 20.82 -16.10 -15.52
CA ILE A 366 22.20 -16.55 -15.73
C ILE A 366 23.22 -15.49 -15.26
N PHE A 367 22.94 -14.19 -15.45
CA PHE A 367 23.84 -13.13 -14.98
C PHE A 367 23.78 -12.91 -13.45
N GLY A 368 22.65 -13.17 -12.80
CA GLY A 368 22.52 -13.07 -11.34
C GLY A 368 23.31 -14.13 -10.57
N VAL A 369 23.39 -15.35 -11.11
CA VAL A 369 24.11 -16.47 -10.47
C VAL A 369 25.61 -16.42 -10.78
N ALA A 370 26.02 -16.08 -12.01
CA ALA A 370 27.44 -16.01 -12.39
C ALA A 370 28.20 -14.90 -11.63
N ARG A 371 27.55 -13.77 -11.32
CA ARG A 371 28.18 -12.64 -10.61
C ARG A 371 28.40 -12.92 -9.11
N ARG A 372 27.68 -13.89 -8.52
CA ARG A 372 27.85 -14.31 -7.12
C ARG A 372 29.04 -15.28 -6.93
N PHE A 373 29.33 -16.13 -7.92
CA PHE A 373 30.51 -17.02 -7.86
C PHE A 373 31.83 -16.31 -8.19
N ALA A 374 31.82 -15.30 -9.08
CA ALA A 374 33.03 -14.54 -9.41
C ALA A 374 33.57 -13.68 -8.24
N ARG A 375 32.73 -13.32 -7.26
CA ARG A 375 33.17 -12.57 -6.05
C ARG A 375 33.71 -13.46 -4.93
N MET A 376 33.45 -14.76 -4.97
CA MET A 376 33.99 -15.71 -3.99
C MET A 376 35.41 -16.19 -4.33
N GLY A 377 35.86 -16.04 -5.58
CA GLY A 377 37.22 -16.41 -6.02
C GLY A 377 38.30 -15.32 -5.87
N LYS A 378 38.01 -14.18 -5.23
CA LYS A 378 38.98 -13.08 -5.02
C LYS A 378 39.27 -12.77 -3.55
N ARG A 379 38.93 -13.68 -2.65
CA ARG A 379 39.35 -13.69 -1.25
C ARG A 379 39.78 -15.11 -0.85
N MET A 380 40.88 -15.56 -1.46
CA MET A 380 41.85 -16.50 -0.89
C MET A 380 43.23 -16.03 -1.32
#